data_AF-A0A420Y0L0-F1
#
_entry.id   AF-A0A420Y0L0-F1
#
_cell.length_a   1.000
_cell.length_b   1.000
_cell.length_c   1.000
_cell.angle_alpha   90.00
_cell.angle_beta   90.00
_cell.angle_gamma   90.00
#
_symmetry.space_group_name_H-M   'P 1'
#
loop_
_entity.id
_entity.type
_entity.pdbx_description
1 polymer ?
#
loop_
_entity_poly.entity_id
_entity_poly.type
_entity_poly.pdbx_seq_one_letter_code
_entity_poly.pdbx_strand_id
1 'polypeptide(L)'
;MSGPARTRVLRSLQEGLTKWPRDPLRPDCQLQDVVGKRLEKELSSSSLSAAQVEAQLKQVNALWSLVENRYQNKYKIVGNLMEPRSNPTHYTDLIKELQEAPNRTFFGRIAKRLGGLIRFS
;
A
#
# COMPACT_ATOMS: atom_id res chain seq x y z
N MET A 1 23.71 -10.65 -23.44
CA MET A 1 24.31 -10.02 -22.24
C MET A 1 23.25 -9.49 -21.23
N SER A 2 22.12 -10.19 -21.03
CA SER A 2 20.97 -9.67 -20.23
C SER A 2 20.99 -10.05 -18.74
N GLY A 3 21.76 -11.07 -18.34
CA GLY A 3 21.80 -11.61 -16.98
C GLY A 3 22.05 -10.60 -15.84
N PRO A 4 23.11 -9.77 -15.87
CA PRO A 4 23.47 -8.93 -14.72
C PRO A 4 22.51 -7.75 -14.48
N ALA A 5 21.92 -7.20 -15.54
CA ALA A 5 20.96 -6.10 -15.42
C ALA A 5 19.65 -6.57 -14.77
N ARG A 6 19.17 -7.74 -15.18
CA ARG A 6 18.00 -8.40 -14.60
C ARG A 6 18.16 -8.64 -13.09
N THR A 7 19.28 -9.20 -12.65
CA THR A 7 19.49 -9.49 -11.23
C THR A 7 19.47 -8.22 -10.37
N ARG A 8 19.98 -7.09 -10.89
CA ARG A 8 19.92 -5.79 -10.19
C ARG A 8 18.50 -5.27 -10.04
N VAL A 9 17.69 -5.38 -11.09
CA VAL A 9 16.28 -4.97 -11.10
C VAL A 9 15.45 -5.79 -10.11
N LEU A 10 15.63 -7.11 -10.10
CA LEU A 10 14.92 -7.99 -9.18
C LEU A 10 15.32 -7.73 -7.73
N ARG A 11 16.61 -7.49 -7.46
CA ARG A 11 17.10 -7.13 -6.13
C ARG A 11 16.48 -5.83 -5.63
N SER A 12 16.46 -4.78 -6.45
CA SER A 12 15.88 -3.49 -6.04
C SER A 12 14.37 -3.55 -5.82
N LEU A 13 13.65 -4.40 -6.58
CA LEU A 13 12.25 -4.70 -6.30
C LEU A 13 12.09 -5.39 -4.95
N GLN A 14 12.88 -6.43 -4.68
CA GLN A 14 12.83 -7.15 -3.41
C GLN A 14 13.11 -6.22 -2.22
N GLU A 15 14.13 -5.35 -2.32
CA GLU A 15 14.44 -4.32 -1.32
C GLU A 15 13.31 -3.29 -1.16
N GLY A 16 12.66 -2.89 -2.25
CA GLY A 16 11.50 -2.00 -2.18
C GLY A 16 10.29 -2.67 -1.50
N LEU A 17 10.08 -3.96 -1.75
CA LEU A 17 9.00 -4.74 -1.16
C LEU A 17 9.18 -4.98 0.33
N THR A 18 10.41 -5.19 0.82
CA THR A 18 10.67 -5.32 2.27
C THR A 18 10.39 -4.02 3.01
N LYS A 19 10.57 -2.87 2.35
CA LYS A 19 10.22 -1.54 2.89
C LYS A 19 8.73 -1.20 2.74
N TRP A 20 7.96 -1.97 1.98
CA TRP A 20 6.54 -1.70 1.78
C TRP A 20 5.77 -1.92 3.10
N PRO A 21 4.85 -1.02 3.48
CA PRO A 21 4.08 -1.16 4.71
C PRO A 21 3.14 -2.37 4.66
N ARG A 22 2.86 -2.98 5.81
CA ARG A 22 1.83 -4.03 5.90
C ARG A 22 0.44 -3.40 5.92
N ASP A 23 -0.49 -4.03 5.20
CA ASP A 23 -1.89 -3.63 5.16
C ASP A 23 -2.66 -4.28 6.33
N PRO A 24 -3.06 -3.52 7.36
CA PRO A 24 -3.78 -4.07 8.50
C PRO A 24 -5.22 -4.48 8.15
N LEU A 25 -5.80 -3.93 7.08
CA LEU A 25 -7.19 -4.22 6.69
C LEU A 25 -7.33 -5.58 6.01
N ARG A 26 -6.25 -6.10 5.42
CA ARG A 26 -6.23 -7.35 4.66
C ARG A 26 -5.05 -8.23 5.10
N PRO A 27 -5.07 -8.77 6.32
CA PRO A 27 -3.96 -9.56 6.84
C PRO A 27 -3.61 -10.77 5.95
N ASP A 28 -4.61 -11.39 5.32
CA ASP A 28 -4.43 -12.60 4.50
C ASP A 28 -3.82 -12.35 3.10
N CYS A 29 -3.86 -11.10 2.62
CA CYS A 29 -3.43 -10.74 1.27
C CYS A 29 -2.56 -9.49 1.31
N GLN A 30 -1.26 -9.71 1.52
CA GLN A 30 -0.27 -8.65 1.53
C GLN A 30 0.34 -8.48 0.13
N LEU A 31 0.61 -7.23 -0.25
CA LEU A 31 1.22 -6.91 -1.55
C LEU A 31 2.59 -7.56 -1.70
N GLN A 32 3.36 -7.61 -0.61
CA GLN A 32 4.67 -8.25 -0.53
C GLN A 32 4.59 -9.72 -0.95
N ASP A 33 3.57 -10.44 -0.48
CA ASP A 33 3.40 -11.87 -0.76
C ASP A 33 3.01 -12.10 -2.22
N VAL A 34 2.09 -11.28 -2.74
CA VAL A 34 1.62 -11.41 -4.14
C VAL A 34 2.74 -11.08 -5.12
N VAL A 35 3.44 -9.96 -4.92
CA VAL A 35 4.52 -9.55 -5.82
C VAL A 35 5.76 -10.41 -5.62
N GLY A 36 6.03 -10.88 -4.39
CA GLY A 36 7.11 -11.83 -4.10
C GLY A 36 6.95 -13.14 -4.86
N LYS A 37 5.77 -13.77 -4.80
CA LYS A 37 5.45 -14.98 -5.58
C LYS A 37 5.61 -14.77 -7.08
N ARG A 38 5.20 -13.61 -7.60
CA ARG A 38 5.42 -13.26 -9.01
C ARG A 38 6.91 -13.18 -9.33
N LEU A 39 7.70 -12.57 -8.46
CA LEU A 39 9.15 -12.39 -8.65
C LEU A 39 9.88 -13.73 -8.68
N GLU A 40 9.51 -14.67 -7.80
CA GLU A 40 10.04 -16.05 -7.76
C GLU A 40 9.73 -16.82 -9.05
N LYS A 41 8.49 -16.68 -9.54
CA LYS A 41 8.09 -17.24 -10.83
C LYS A 41 8.90 -16.63 -11.98
N GLU A 42 9.10 -15.32 -11.95
CA GLU A 42 9.92 -14.63 -12.94
C GLU A 42 11.36 -15.11 -12.89
N LEU A 43 12.00 -15.20 -11.71
CA LEU A 43 13.34 -15.77 -11.50
C LEU A 43 13.49 -17.17 -12.10
N SER A 44 12.48 -18.01 -11.92
CA SER A 44 12.45 -19.37 -12.47
C SER A 44 12.29 -19.41 -13.99
N SER A 45 11.72 -18.36 -14.59
CA SER A 45 11.61 -18.20 -16.04
C SER A 45 12.90 -17.63 -16.65
N SER A 46 13.55 -18.36 -17.55
CA SER A 46 14.93 -18.06 -17.94
C SER A 46 15.10 -16.99 -19.03
N SER A 47 14.02 -16.43 -19.61
CA SER A 47 14.12 -15.46 -20.71
C SER A 47 13.22 -14.24 -20.50
N LEU A 48 13.81 -13.09 -20.21
CA LEU A 48 13.14 -11.79 -20.33
C LEU A 48 13.59 -11.12 -21.63
N SER A 49 12.63 -10.64 -22.42
CA SER A 49 12.90 -9.81 -23.59
C SER A 49 13.40 -8.43 -23.16
N ALA A 50 14.08 -7.70 -24.06
CA ALA A 50 14.55 -6.34 -23.78
C ALA A 50 13.40 -5.41 -23.36
N ALA A 51 12.23 -5.52 -24.01
CA ALA A 51 11.03 -4.75 -23.66
C ALA A 51 10.51 -5.06 -22.24
N GLN A 52 10.63 -6.31 -21.79
CA GLN A 52 10.25 -6.69 -20.43
C GLN A 52 11.20 -6.11 -19.38
N VAL A 53 12.50 -6.02 -19.68
CA VAL A 53 13.48 -5.38 -18.79
C VAL A 53 13.16 -3.90 -18.61
N GLU A 54 12.82 -3.18 -19.69
CA GLU A 54 12.40 -1.78 -19.59
C GLU A 54 11.11 -1.61 -18.78
N ALA A 55 10.14 -2.50 -18.97
CA ALA A 55 8.91 -2.49 -18.18
C ALA A 55 9.19 -2.71 -16.68
N GLN A 56 10.11 -3.61 -16.33
CA GLN A 56 10.51 -3.83 -14.93
C GLN A 56 11.24 -2.62 -14.34
N LEU A 57 12.08 -1.93 -15.11
CA LEU A 57 12.72 -0.68 -14.66
C LEU A 57 11.69 0.41 -14.33
N LYS A 58 10.63 0.53 -15.14
CA LYS A 58 9.51 1.44 -14.85
C LYS A 58 8.79 1.05 -13.56
N GLN A 59 8.57 -0.26 -13.33
CA GLN A 59 7.97 -0.76 -12.08
C GLN A 59 8.85 -0.47 -10.86
N VAL A 60 10.17 -0.64 -10.95
CA VAL A 60 11.11 -0.27 -9.89
C VAL A 60 10.99 1.21 -9.54
N ASN A 61 11.03 2.09 -10.56
CA ASN A 61 10.93 3.53 -10.34
C ASN A 61 9.58 3.90 -9.69
N ALA A 62 8.48 3.31 -10.17
CA ALA A 62 7.17 3.51 -9.57
C ALA A 62 7.14 3.05 -8.10
N LEU A 63 7.65 1.86 -7.80
CA LEU A 63 7.71 1.33 -6.43
C LEU A 63 8.48 2.27 -5.49
N TRP A 64 9.69 2.69 -5.88
CA TRP A 64 10.50 3.60 -5.06
C TRP A 64 9.86 4.98 -4.92
N SER A 65 9.22 5.50 -5.97
CA SER A 65 8.50 6.77 -5.87
C SER A 65 7.36 6.74 -4.84
N LEU A 66 6.72 5.58 -4.64
CA LEU A 66 5.67 5.38 -3.65
C LEU A 66 6.25 5.15 -2.25
N VAL A 67 7.27 4.30 -2.12
CA VAL A 67 7.93 4.02 -0.83
C VAL A 67 8.53 5.29 -0.22
N GLU A 68 9.13 6.16 -1.04
CA GLU A 68 9.69 7.43 -0.61
C GLU A 68 8.64 8.53 -0.38
N ASN A 69 7.35 8.22 -0.54
CA ASN A 69 6.25 9.18 -0.50
C ASN A 69 6.51 10.41 -1.39
N ARG A 70 7.16 10.21 -2.55
CA ARG A 70 7.66 11.30 -3.42
C ARG A 70 6.55 12.27 -3.80
N TYR A 71 5.37 11.75 -4.11
CA TYR A 71 4.23 12.56 -4.52
C TYR A 71 3.59 13.34 -3.37
N GLN A 72 3.56 12.76 -2.16
CA GLN A 72 3.12 13.49 -0.97
C GLN A 72 4.09 14.64 -0.64
N ASN A 73 5.39 14.39 -0.78
CA ASN A 73 6.42 15.40 -0.53
C ASN A 73 6.46 16.50 -1.59
N LYS A 74 6.21 16.14 -2.86
CA LYS A 74 6.18 17.08 -3.99
C LYS A 74 4.90 17.93 -4.00
N TYR A 75 3.76 17.31 -3.70
CA TYR A 75 2.45 17.95 -3.70
C TYR A 75 1.90 17.99 -2.28
N LYS A 76 2.59 18.73 -1.39
CA LYS A 76 2.17 18.85 0.00
C LYS A 76 0.79 19.49 0.06
N ILE A 77 -0.11 18.83 0.76
CA ILE A 77 -1.42 19.37 1.07
C ILE A 77 -1.21 20.48 2.10
N VAL A 78 -1.61 21.71 1.76
CA VAL A 78 -1.49 22.89 2.63
C VAL A 78 -2.86 23.39 3.07
N GLY A 79 -2.91 24.01 4.25
CA GLY A 79 -4.15 24.55 4.82
C GLY A 79 -5.13 23.46 5.25
N ASN A 80 -6.42 23.81 5.21
CA ASN A 80 -7.49 23.03 5.85
C ASN A 80 -8.17 22.05 4.87
N LEU A 81 -7.49 21.62 3.81
CA LEU A 81 -8.10 20.72 2.81
C LEU A 81 -8.51 19.37 3.43
N MET A 82 -7.75 18.89 4.41
CA MET A 82 -8.04 17.66 5.17
C MET A 82 -8.92 17.91 6.40
N GLU A 83 -9.47 19.11 6.56
CA GLU A 83 -10.28 19.51 7.71
C GLU A 83 -11.57 20.17 7.20
N PRO A 84 -12.56 19.37 6.75
CA PRO A 84 -13.79 19.92 6.20
C PRO A 84 -14.53 20.73 7.27
N ARG A 85 -15.12 21.87 6.88
CA ARG A 85 -15.76 22.81 7.80
C ARG A 85 -16.87 22.19 8.65
N SER A 86 -17.56 21.19 8.11
CA SER A 86 -18.63 20.46 8.81
C SER A 86 -18.12 19.50 9.89
N ASN A 87 -16.92 18.94 9.72
CA ASN A 87 -16.29 18.05 10.68
C ASN A 87 -14.76 18.06 10.50
N PRO A 88 -14.02 18.89 11.26
CA PRO A 88 -12.58 19.03 11.09
C PRO A 88 -11.80 17.74 11.39
N THR A 89 -12.34 16.83 12.22
CA THR A 89 -11.68 15.56 12.57
C THR A 89 -12.06 14.39 11.66
N HIS A 90 -12.79 14.64 10.57
CA HIS A 90 -13.36 13.56 9.74
C HIS A 90 -12.32 12.53 9.27
N TYR A 91 -11.23 12.98 8.64
CA TYR A 91 -10.23 12.06 8.08
C TYR A 91 -9.34 11.42 9.15
N THR A 92 -9.06 12.11 10.26
CA THR A 92 -8.31 11.55 11.38
C THR A 92 -9.10 10.45 12.08
N ASP A 93 -10.41 10.67 12.28
CA ASP A 93 -11.33 9.66 12.81
C ASP A 93 -11.42 8.45 11.89
N LEU A 94 -11.52 8.65 10.57
CA LEU A 94 -11.54 7.55 9.59
C LEU A 94 -10.26 6.71 9.65
N ILE A 95 -9.08 7.33 9.69
CA ILE A 95 -7.80 6.61 9.79
C ILE A 95 -7.76 5.79 11.09
N LYS A 96 -8.19 6.38 12.21
CA LYS A 96 -8.26 5.68 13.49
C LYS A 96 -9.21 4.49 13.43
N GLU A 97 -10.39 4.65 12.83
CA GLU A 97 -11.35 3.57 12.66
C GLU A 97 -10.83 2.44 11.77
N LEU A 98 -10.09 2.77 10.71
CA LEU A 98 -9.45 1.79 9.83
C LEU A 98 -8.36 1.00 10.56
N GLN A 99 -7.55 1.65 11.40
CA GLN A 99 -6.54 0.98 12.23
C GLN A 99 -7.15 0.07 13.30
N GLU A 100 -8.30 0.45 13.86
CA GLU A 100 -9.03 -0.33 14.87
C GLU A 100 -9.83 -1.48 14.26
N ALA A 101 -10.22 -1.41 12.97
CA ALA A 101 -11.08 -2.38 12.30
C ALA A 101 -10.62 -3.85 12.39
N PRO A 102 -9.35 -4.21 12.13
CA PRO A 102 -8.91 -5.61 12.24
C PRO A 102 -8.91 -6.15 13.67
N ASN A 103 -8.71 -5.28 14.66
CA ASN A 103 -8.72 -5.65 16.08
C ASN A 103 -10.13 -5.58 16.70
N ARG A 104 -11.14 -5.08 15.96
CA ARG A 104 -12.52 -5.00 16.43
C ARG A 104 -13.17 -6.38 16.39
N THR A 105 -13.45 -6.91 17.58
CA THR A 105 -14.32 -8.07 17.78
C THR A 105 -15.68 -7.83 17.10
N PHE A 106 -16.28 -8.87 16.53
CA PHE A 106 -17.60 -8.83 15.86
C PHE A 106 -18.67 -8.09 16.70
N PHE A 107 -18.62 -8.22 18.02
CA PHE A 107 -19.51 -7.54 18.99
C PHE A 107 -19.38 -6.00 18.98
N GLY A 108 -18.18 -5.46 18.78
CA GLY A 108 -17.93 -4.01 18.71
C GLY A 108 -18.49 -3.36 17.44
N ARG A 109 -18.55 -4.13 16.33
CA ARG A 109 -19.22 -3.69 15.08
C ARG A 109 -20.74 -3.59 15.27
N ILE A 110 -21.32 -4.51 16.04
CA ILE A 110 -22.76 -4.49 16.38
C ILE A 110 -23.07 -3.34 17.34
N ALA A 111 -22.26 -3.15 18.39
CA ALA A 111 -22.45 -2.07 19.37
C ALA A 111 -22.37 -0.66 18.73
N LYS A 112 -21.41 -0.41 17.83
CA LYS A 112 -21.33 0.88 17.10
C LYS A 112 -22.49 1.11 16.15
N ARG A 113 -22.98 0.06 15.46
CA ARG A 113 -24.20 0.15 14.64
C ARG A 113 -25.42 0.52 15.48
N LEU A 114 -25.56 -0.08 16.66
CA LEU A 114 -26.65 0.25 17.61
C LEU A 114 -26.51 1.67 18.18
N GLY A 115 -25.30 2.11 18.54
CA GLY A 115 -25.06 3.48 19.04
C GLY A 115 -25.31 4.58 18.00
N GLY A 116 -25.10 4.30 16.71
CA GLY A 116 -25.41 5.23 15.62
C GLY A 116 -26.92 5.36 15.34
N LEU A 117 -27.69 4.30 15.58
CA LEU A 117 -29.16 4.30 15.45
C LEU A 117 -29.84 5.09 16.57
N ILE A 118 -29.27 5.11 17.78
CA ILE A 118 -29.79 5.84 18.94
C ILE A 118 -29.54 7.36 18.82
N ARG A 119 -28.65 7.80 17.91
CA ARG A 119 -28.39 9.23 17.63
C ARG A 119 -29.41 9.87 16.68
N PHE A 120 -30.41 9.12 16.23
CA PHE A 120 -31.56 9.60 15.44
C PHE A 120 -32.88 9.63 16.25
N SER A 121 -32.81 9.75 17.58
CA SER A 121 -33.93 10.22 18.41
C SER A 121 -33.55 11.52 19.12
#